data_AF-X0UL24-F1
#
_entry.id   AF-X0UL24-F1
#
_cell.length_a   1.000
_cell.length_b   1.000
_cell.length_c   1.000
_cell.angle_alpha   90.00
_cell.angle_beta   90.00
_cell.angle_gamma   90.00
#
_symmetry.space_group_name_H-M   'P 1'
#
loop_
_entity.id
_entity.type
_entity.pdbx_description
1 polymer ?
#
loop_
_entity_poly.entity_id
_entity_poly.type
_entity_poly.pdbx_seq_one_letter_code
_entity_poly.pdbx_strand_id
1 'polypeptide(L)'
;GKEHTEFDPVHYLALLERKPGALDYAKPLEHWRLPDCFGVLRRRQEAELEKHGTREFIKVLRLLEHATLPELSGAVEYALSIGANSADAVRLILQARQEKPVHLFCLDGRPHLKGIHIPLPNLQAYQTLRVGA
;
A
#
# COMPACT_ATOMS: atom_id res chain seq x y z
N GLY A 1 14.13 -36.92 -13.06
CA GLY A 1 14.34 -35.49 -12.79
C GLY A 1 13.11 -34.96 -12.10
N LYS A 2 13.27 -34.36 -10.91
CA LYS A 2 12.18 -33.64 -10.25
C LYS A 2 12.36 -32.17 -10.58
N GLU A 3 11.55 -31.67 -11.49
CA GLU A 3 11.43 -30.23 -11.72
C GLU A 3 10.76 -29.65 -10.48
N HIS A 4 11.57 -29.14 -9.55
CA HIS A 4 11.09 -28.36 -8.42
C HIS A 4 10.65 -27.00 -8.96
N THR A 5 9.43 -26.94 -9.49
CA THR A 5 8.77 -25.66 -9.76
C THR A 5 8.31 -25.11 -8.41
N GLU A 6 9.15 -24.29 -7.80
CA GLU A 6 8.78 -23.51 -6.62
C GLU A 6 7.74 -22.47 -7.05
N PHE A 7 6.47 -22.77 -6.77
CA PHE A 7 5.36 -21.88 -7.11
C PHE A 7 5.27 -20.78 -6.06
N ASP A 8 5.67 -19.55 -6.41
CA ASP A 8 5.46 -18.41 -5.53
C ASP A 8 3.96 -18.06 -5.47
N PRO A 9 3.32 -18.15 -4.28
CA PRO A 9 1.89 -17.88 -4.10
C PRO A 9 1.45 -16.49 -4.58
N VAL A 10 2.33 -15.48 -4.54
CA VAL A 10 2.03 -14.11 -4.94
C VAL A 10 1.62 -14.04 -6.41
N HIS A 11 2.22 -14.87 -7.28
CA HIS A 11 1.94 -14.89 -8.71
C HIS A 11 0.50 -15.32 -9.06
N TYR A 12 -0.17 -16.04 -8.14
CA TYR A 12 -1.54 -16.51 -8.35
C TYR A 12 -2.60 -15.50 -7.92
N LEU A 13 -2.22 -14.43 -7.20
CA LEU A 13 -3.17 -13.48 -6.63
C LEU A 13 -3.92 -12.68 -7.70
N ALA A 14 -3.28 -12.35 -8.83
CA ALA A 14 -3.94 -11.70 -9.96
C ALA A 14 -5.08 -12.56 -10.56
N LEU A 15 -4.91 -13.88 -10.58
CA LEU A 15 -5.97 -14.82 -10.99
C LEU A 15 -7.09 -14.87 -9.94
N LEU A 16 -6.72 -14.90 -8.66
CA LEU A 16 -7.68 -14.97 -7.56
C LEU A 16 -8.49 -13.69 -7.41
N GLU A 17 -7.97 -12.53 -7.78
CA GLU A 17 -8.76 -11.30 -7.79
C GLU A 17 -9.94 -11.38 -8.78
N ARG A 18 -9.77 -12.09 -9.91
CA ARG A 18 -10.84 -12.34 -10.88
C ARG A 18 -11.82 -13.42 -10.40
N LYS A 19 -11.35 -14.36 -9.56
CA LYS A 19 -12.15 -15.46 -9.00
C LYS A 19 -11.92 -15.60 -7.48
N PRO A 20 -12.44 -14.67 -6.66
CA PRO A 20 -12.11 -14.60 -5.23
C PRO A 20 -12.56 -15.83 -4.44
N GLY A 21 -13.67 -16.48 -4.86
CA GLY A 21 -14.14 -17.71 -4.22
C GLY A 21 -13.22 -18.92 -4.35
N ALA A 22 -12.14 -18.83 -5.14
CA ALA A 22 -11.12 -19.88 -5.23
C ALA A 22 -9.98 -19.71 -4.21
N LEU A 23 -9.95 -18.61 -3.43
CA LEU A 23 -8.87 -18.31 -2.49
C LEU A 23 -8.61 -19.46 -1.52
N ASP A 24 -9.66 -19.99 -0.89
CA ASP A 24 -9.56 -21.07 0.11
C ASP A 24 -9.25 -22.45 -0.50
N TYR A 25 -9.40 -22.60 -1.81
CA TYR A 25 -9.20 -23.86 -2.53
C TYR A 25 -7.93 -23.85 -3.40
N ALA A 26 -7.17 -22.75 -3.37
CA ALA A 26 -5.97 -22.60 -4.18
C ALA A 26 -4.82 -23.42 -3.58
N LYS A 27 -4.48 -24.54 -4.23
CA LYS A 27 -3.34 -25.39 -3.85
C LYS A 27 -2.02 -24.63 -3.60
N PRO A 28 -1.65 -23.61 -4.39
CA PRO A 28 -0.44 -22.82 -4.11
C PRO A 28 -0.46 -22.05 -2.78
N LEU A 29 -1.66 -21.79 -2.23
CA LEU A 29 -1.85 -21.02 -1.00
C LEU A 29 -2.10 -21.89 0.25
N GLU A 30 -2.32 -23.20 0.09
CA GLU A 30 -2.73 -24.12 1.17
C GLU A 30 -1.76 -24.12 2.37
N HIS A 31 -0.47 -23.94 2.10
CA HIS A 31 0.59 -23.93 3.13
C HIS A 31 1.19 -22.54 3.33
N TRP A 32 0.54 -21.49 2.84
CA TRP A 32 1.07 -20.14 2.94
C TRP A 32 0.89 -19.60 4.36
N ARG A 33 2.01 -19.53 5.09
CA ARG A 33 2.05 -19.07 6.48
C ARG A 33 2.05 -17.55 6.53
N LEU A 34 0.86 -16.97 6.60
CA LEU A 34 0.67 -15.54 6.87
C LEU A 34 0.60 -15.27 8.38
N PRO A 35 1.10 -14.12 8.85
CA PRO A 35 0.90 -13.68 10.24
C PRO A 35 -0.58 -13.54 10.60
N ASP A 36 -0.90 -13.74 11.88
CA ASP A 36 -2.28 -13.76 12.39
C ASP A 36 -3.08 -12.49 12.08
N CYS A 37 -2.41 -11.34 11.95
CA CYS A 37 -3.03 -10.07 11.62
C CYS A 37 -3.80 -10.11 10.28
N PHE A 38 -3.35 -10.91 9.30
CA PHE A 38 -4.06 -11.09 8.03
C PHE A 38 -5.39 -11.81 8.22
N GLY A 39 -5.45 -12.82 9.09
CA GLY A 39 -6.69 -13.52 9.41
C GLY A 39 -7.69 -12.65 10.17
N VAL A 40 -7.21 -11.70 10.99
CA VAL A 40 -8.07 -10.68 11.62
C VAL A 40 -8.61 -9.71 10.57
N LEU A 41 -7.74 -9.20 9.68
CA LEU A 41 -8.13 -8.27 8.63
C LEU A 41 -9.17 -8.87 7.69
N ARG A 42 -8.94 -10.10 7.22
CA ARG A 42 -9.89 -10.82 6.36
C ARG A 42 -11.28 -10.90 6.99
N ARG A 43 -11.36 -11.31 8.26
CA ARG A 43 -12.63 -11.41 9.00
C ARG A 43 -13.35 -10.06 9.11
N ARG A 44 -12.62 -8.97 9.36
CA ARG A 44 -13.22 -7.62 9.39
C ARG A 44 -13.75 -7.20 8.02
N GLN A 45 -12.96 -7.40 6.96
CA GLN A 45 -13.38 -7.07 5.60
C GLN A 45 -14.58 -7.90 5.14
N GLU A 46 -14.62 -9.20 5.46
CA GLU A 46 -15.77 -10.06 5.16
C GLU A 46 -17.03 -9.68 5.95
N ALA A 47 -16.87 -9.21 7.19
CA ALA A 47 -17.98 -8.68 7.99
C ALA A 47 -18.50 -7.33 7.48
N GLU A 48 -17.61 -6.44 7.01
CA GLU A 48 -17.97 -5.09 6.55
C GLU A 48 -18.47 -5.05 5.10
N LEU A 49 -17.93 -5.92 4.24
CA LEU A 49 -18.12 -5.87 2.78
C LEU A 49 -18.85 -7.11 2.21
N GLU A 50 -19.27 -8.04 3.08
CA GLU A 50 -19.96 -9.28 2.71
C GLU A 50 -19.25 -10.02 1.56
N LYS A 51 -19.92 -10.19 0.41
CA LYS A 51 -19.42 -10.84 -0.81
C LYS A 51 -18.18 -10.18 -1.43
N HIS A 52 -17.85 -8.96 -1.04
CA HIS A 52 -16.68 -8.22 -1.54
C HIS A 52 -15.47 -8.31 -0.60
N GLY A 53 -15.64 -8.80 0.64
CA GLY A 53 -14.56 -8.85 1.63
C GLY A 53 -13.37 -9.71 1.21
N THR A 54 -13.62 -10.91 0.66
CA THR A 54 -12.55 -11.77 0.14
C THR A 54 -11.78 -11.11 -1.01
N ARG A 55 -12.47 -10.36 -1.88
CA ARG A 55 -11.80 -9.62 -2.97
C ARG A 55 -10.95 -8.48 -2.42
N GLU A 56 -11.43 -7.77 -1.40
CA GLU A 56 -10.68 -6.72 -0.72
C GLU A 56 -9.43 -7.30 -0.03
N PHE A 57 -9.56 -8.47 0.59
CA PHE A 57 -8.43 -9.17 1.20
C PHE A 57 -7.38 -9.58 0.17
N ILE A 58 -7.81 -10.07 -1.00
CA ILE A 58 -6.89 -10.39 -2.10
C ILE A 58 -6.13 -9.15 -2.56
N LYS A 59 -6.78 -7.98 -2.66
CA LYS A 59 -6.06 -6.73 -3.00
C LYS A 59 -4.96 -6.40 -1.97
N VAL A 60 -5.20 -6.65 -0.68
CA VAL A 60 -4.17 -6.49 0.36
C VAL A 60 -3.01 -7.46 0.13
N LEU A 61 -3.30 -8.75 -0.12
CA LEU A 61 -2.27 -9.74 -0.41
C LEU A 61 -1.44 -9.38 -1.64
N ARG A 62 -2.06 -8.78 -2.67
CA ARG A 62 -1.37 -8.32 -3.89
C ARG A 62 -0.35 -7.22 -3.63
N LEU A 63 -0.40 -6.53 -2.50
CA LEU A 63 0.65 -5.58 -2.12
C LEU A 63 2.03 -6.27 -1.94
N LEU A 64 2.04 -7.59 -1.72
CA LEU A 64 3.27 -8.39 -1.70
C LEU A 64 3.97 -8.48 -3.07
N GLU A 65 3.32 -8.08 -4.16
CA GLU A 65 3.99 -7.93 -5.47
C GLU A 65 5.09 -6.85 -5.44
N HIS A 66 5.03 -5.92 -4.47
CA HIS A 66 5.94 -4.77 -4.39
C HIS A 66 6.47 -4.50 -2.96
N ALA A 67 6.14 -5.34 -1.99
CA ALA A 67 6.58 -5.20 -0.61
C ALA A 67 6.88 -6.56 0.01
N THR A 68 7.74 -6.56 1.02
CA THR A 68 8.04 -7.77 1.79
C THR A 68 6.91 -8.11 2.77
N LEU A 69 6.81 -9.38 3.15
CA LEU A 69 5.82 -9.82 4.15
C LEU A 69 5.91 -9.04 5.47
N PRO A 70 7.10 -8.76 6.06
CA PRO A 70 7.20 -7.96 7.27
C PRO A 70 6.70 -6.52 7.12
N GLU A 71 7.00 -5.86 5.99
CA GLU A 71 6.54 -4.49 5.73
C GLU A 71 5.01 -4.42 5.65
N LEU A 72 4.41 -5.34 4.89
CA LEU A 72 2.96 -5.42 4.79
C LEU A 72 2.31 -5.79 6.12
N SER A 73 2.90 -6.73 6.88
CA SER A 73 2.40 -7.13 8.20
C SER A 73 2.30 -5.94 9.14
N GLY A 74 3.36 -5.13 9.22
CA GLY A 74 3.34 -3.92 10.04
C GLY A 74 2.29 -2.90 9.58
N ALA A 75 2.05 -2.78 8.27
CA ALA A 75 1.01 -1.90 7.73
C ALA A 75 -0.39 -2.40 8.10
N VAL A 76 -0.64 -3.71 8.00
CA VAL A 76 -1.89 -4.37 8.39
C VAL A 76 -2.16 -4.21 9.89
N GLU A 77 -1.16 -4.43 10.74
CA GLU A 77 -1.31 -4.24 12.20
C GLU A 77 -1.71 -2.81 12.57
N TYR A 78 -1.10 -1.83 11.93
CA TYR A 78 -1.42 -0.43 12.17
C TYR A 78 -2.81 -0.07 11.63
N ALA A 79 -3.15 -0.51 10.42
CA ALA A 79 -4.47 -0.38 9.84
C ALA A 79 -5.56 -0.93 10.79
N LEU A 80 -5.33 -2.12 11.35
CA LEU A 80 -6.21 -2.74 12.34
C LEU A 80 -6.33 -1.93 13.63
N SER A 81 -5.25 -1.31 14.11
CA SER A 81 -5.26 -0.50 15.34
C SER A 81 -6.07 0.79 15.22
N ILE A 82 -6.19 1.34 14.01
CA ILE A 82 -6.96 2.57 13.73
C ILE A 82 -8.32 2.29 13.06
N GLY A 83 -8.65 1.01 12.81
CA GLY A 83 -9.90 0.60 12.16
C GLY A 83 -9.96 0.87 10.65
N ALA A 84 -8.83 1.13 9.99
CA ALA A 84 -8.78 1.45 8.56
C ALA A 84 -8.57 0.17 7.72
N ASN A 85 -9.60 -0.66 7.59
CA ASN A 85 -9.47 -2.02 7.06
C ASN A 85 -9.43 -2.13 5.53
N SER A 86 -9.59 -1.05 4.76
CA SER A 86 -9.61 -1.13 3.29
C SER A 86 -8.23 -1.41 2.69
N ALA A 87 -8.19 -2.02 1.51
CA ALA A 87 -6.94 -2.29 0.81
C ALA A 87 -6.17 -1.01 0.48
N ASP A 88 -6.88 0.06 0.11
CA ASP A 88 -6.29 1.37 -0.17
C ASP A 88 -5.70 2.02 1.10
N ALA A 89 -6.34 1.84 2.26
CA ALA A 89 -5.78 2.33 3.52
C ALA A 89 -4.48 1.60 3.88
N VAL A 90 -4.46 0.27 3.79
CA VAL A 90 -3.25 -0.53 4.03
C VAL A 90 -2.15 -0.13 3.06
N ARG A 91 -2.48 0.07 1.77
CA ARG A 91 -1.53 0.55 0.75
C ARG A 91 -0.95 1.92 1.12
N LEU A 92 -1.78 2.87 1.53
CA LEU A 92 -1.33 4.22 1.91
C LEU A 92 -0.38 4.16 3.12
N ILE A 93 -0.72 3.36 4.14
CA ILE A 93 0.13 3.15 5.32
C ILE A 93 1.48 2.54 4.91
N LEU A 94 1.46 1.53 4.04
CA LEU A 94 2.66 0.87 3.54
C LEU A 94 3.57 1.86 2.80
N GLN A 95 3.00 2.66 1.89
CA GLN A 95 3.73 3.68 1.14
C GLN A 95 4.32 4.75 2.06
N ALA A 96 3.53 5.29 2.99
CA ALA A 96 3.98 6.31 3.93
C ALA A 96 5.16 5.85 4.81
N ARG A 97 5.26 4.54 5.10
CA ARG A 97 6.39 3.97 5.86
C ARG A 97 7.66 3.80 5.02
N GLN A 98 7.51 3.62 3.72
CA GLN A 98 8.64 3.51 2.77
C GLN A 98 9.15 4.88 2.33
N GLU A 99 8.32 5.92 2.45
CA GLU A 99 8.72 7.30 2.17
C GLU A 99 9.89 7.71 3.07
N LYS A 100 11.03 7.96 2.43
CA LYS A 100 12.18 8.56 3.12
C LYS A 100 11.83 10.01 3.44
N PRO A 101 12.07 10.48 4.67
CA PRO A 101 11.93 11.88 5.01
C PRO A 101 12.69 12.71 3.98
N VAL A 102 11.99 13.59 3.27
CA VAL A 102 12.66 14.58 2.43
C VAL A 102 13.45 15.45 3.40
N HIS A 103 14.76 15.56 3.19
CA HIS A 103 15.58 16.46 3.99
C HIS A 103 14.94 17.84 3.95
N LEU A 104 14.55 18.35 5.12
CA LEU A 104 14.15 19.74 5.25
C LEU A 104 15.27 20.57 4.65
N PHE A 105 14.91 21.59 3.87
CA PHE A 105 15.87 22.49 3.23
C PHE A 105 16.81 23.07 4.29
N CYS A 106 18.03 22.56 4.34
CA CYS A 106 19.04 22.92 5.33
C CYS A 106 19.97 23.97 4.73
N LEU A 107 19.97 25.16 5.32
CA LEU A 107 20.84 26.27 4.91
C LEU A 107 22.19 26.27 5.64
N ASP A 108 22.46 25.27 6.50
CA ASP A 108 23.71 25.18 7.22
C ASP A 108 24.89 25.07 6.25
N GLY A 109 25.97 25.80 6.55
CA GLY A 109 27.16 25.84 5.69
C GLY A 109 27.04 26.65 4.39
N ARG A 110 25.91 27.34 4.14
CA ARG A 110 25.68 28.15 2.93
C ARG A 110 25.57 29.66 3.24
N PRO A 111 26.65 30.34 3.67
CA PRO A 111 26.59 31.75 4.07
C PRO A 111 26.16 32.70 2.94
N HIS A 112 26.41 32.33 1.68
CA HIS A 112 25.98 33.07 0.49
C HIS A 112 24.45 33.08 0.27
N LEU A 113 23.70 32.16 0.90
CA LEU A 113 22.24 32.12 0.80
C LEU A 113 21.55 33.00 1.86
N LYS A 114 22.27 33.53 2.86
CA LYS A 114 21.69 34.36 3.94
C LYS A 114 21.02 35.66 3.45
N GLY A 115 21.43 36.16 2.28
CA GLY A 115 20.86 37.37 1.68
C GLY A 115 19.79 37.11 0.62
N ILE A 116 19.48 35.83 0.31
CA ILE A 116 18.51 35.51 -0.72
C ILE A 116 17.11 35.57 -0.11
N HIS A 117 16.35 36.60 -0.49
CA HIS A 117 14.94 36.72 -0.16
C HIS A 117 14.11 36.14 -1.31
N ILE A 118 13.37 35.06 -1.04
CA ILE A 118 12.41 34.50 -1.99
C ILE A 118 11.08 35.23 -1.76
N PRO A 119 10.60 36.07 -2.69
CA PRO A 119 9.29 36.69 -2.53
C PRO A 119 8.20 35.62 -2.51
N LEU A 120 7.15 35.86 -1.73
CA LEU A 120 5.98 34.99 -1.71
C LEU A 120 5.44 34.80 -3.14
N PRO A 121 5.02 33.58 -3.52
CA PRO A 121 4.41 33.34 -4.83
C PRO A 121 3.23 34.29 -5.05
N ASN A 122 3.26 35.06 -6.14
CA ASN A 122 2.12 35.90 -6.50
C ASN A 122 1.00 35.02 -7.11
N LEU A 123 0.04 34.63 -6.28
CA LEU A 123 -1.09 33.79 -6.72
C LEU A 123 -1.99 34.49 -7.75
N GLN A 124 -1.97 35.82 -7.84
CA GLN A 124 -2.74 36.56 -8.86
C GLN A 124 -2.18 36.33 -10.26
N ALA A 125 -0.90 35.97 -10.40
CA ALA A 125 -0.29 35.67 -11.70
C ALA A 125 -0.97 34.48 -12.41
N TYR A 126 -1.61 33.56 -11.68
CA TYR A 126 -2.37 32.46 -12.29
C TYR A 126 -3.67 32.93 -12.96
N GLN A 127 -4.18 34.12 -12.64
CA GLN A 127 -5.41 34.65 -13.26
C GLN A 127 -5.21 34.97 -14.74
N THR A 128 -3.99 35.31 -15.16
CA THR A 128 -3.69 35.59 -16.58
C THR A 128 -3.72 34.31 -17.44
N LEU A 129 -3.50 33.15 -16.82
CA LEU A 129 -3.62 31.84 -17.48
C LEU A 129 -5.08 31.38 -17.65
N ARG A 130 -6.05 32.12 -17.10
CA ARG A 130 -7.50 31.86 -17.30
C ARG A 130 -8.08 32.52 -18.55
N VAL A 131 -7.33 33.37 -19.24
CA VAL A 131 -7.79 34.04 -20.48
C VAL A 131 -7.50 33.13 -21.66
N GLY A 132 -8.30 32.07 -21.79
CA GLY A 132 -8.21 31.06 -22.82
C GLY A 132 -9.34 30.02 -22.76
N ALA A 133 -10.51 30.43 -22.28
CA ALA A 133 -11.75 29.67 -22.33
C ALA A 133 -12.87 30.56 -22.87
#